data_AF-A0A0H4I5I4-F1
#
_entry.id   AF-A0A0H4I5I4-F1
#
_cell.length_a   1.000
_cell.length_b   1.000
_cell.length_c   1.000
_cell.angle_alpha   90.00
_cell.angle_beta   90.00
_cell.angle_gamma   90.00
#
_symmetry.space_group_name_H-M   'P 1'
#
loop_
_entity.id
_entity.type
_entity.pdbx_description
1 polymer ?
#
loop_
_entity_poly.entity_id
_entity_poly.type
_entity_poly.pdbx_seq_one_letter_code
_entity_poly.pdbx_strand_id
1 'polypeptide(L)'
;MKHYYDFFLKICLFFVPLSVSVFGAKWHYLFLILSIFLWVISRLVQPFIYLSYYFKIYIFLFFTPIILSLAFGLPVGTFYNFNFFDYTTYFYEIIGRLSSYILILFFCLIFSETVFCGSSRGHEIEKTKNLLFYYWLGLFLFISFCYWQIASEYFGLVNFPFETRSHIHSLSISPDSFFGFRVTGIAREPSYLTPLLIDFILISLFVIEGFKKILVCFFYALIPLLLTFSLGGYFNLFIILFSAISFYTIISILSLKINSYALLSILCIFLGLVFFTAKLISLGGADLIFGRFSGAFDISKGARLYMWVMPFVWLTTYSIINVFLGLAQRVSLY
;
A
#
# COMPACT_ATOMS: atom_id res chain seq x y z
N MET A 1 -5.50 9.59 -31.51
CA MET A 1 -4.45 9.57 -30.47
C MET A 1 -5.00 9.60 -29.04
N LYS A 2 -5.95 10.47 -28.69
CA LYS A 2 -6.58 10.51 -27.34
C LYS A 2 -7.18 9.17 -26.86
N HIS A 3 -7.84 8.41 -27.75
CA HIS A 3 -8.38 7.08 -27.41
C HIS A 3 -7.31 6.04 -27.07
N TYR A 4 -6.15 6.07 -27.75
CA TYR A 4 -5.06 5.16 -27.43
C TYR A 4 -4.46 5.48 -26.07
N TYR A 5 -4.25 6.76 -25.75
CA TYR A 5 -3.78 7.19 -24.43
C TYR A 5 -4.68 6.69 -23.30
N ASP A 6 -6.00 6.90 -23.41
CA ASP A 6 -6.96 6.45 -22.39
C ASP A 6 -6.98 4.92 -22.26
N PHE A 7 -6.88 4.17 -23.35
CA PHE A 7 -6.81 2.70 -23.33
C PHE A 7 -5.55 2.20 -22.62
N PHE A 8 -4.39 2.76 -22.93
CA PHE A 8 -3.14 2.39 -22.28
C PHE A 8 -3.13 2.76 -20.80
N LEU A 9 -3.72 3.90 -20.41
CA LEU A 9 -3.83 4.26 -19.01
C LEU A 9 -4.57 3.19 -18.22
N LYS A 10 -5.70 2.75 -18.76
CA LYS A 10 -6.52 1.69 -18.17
C LYS A 10 -5.72 0.39 -17.98
N ILE A 11 -4.91 0.02 -18.96
CA ILE A 11 -3.99 -1.12 -18.86
C ILE A 11 -2.98 -0.91 -17.72
N CYS A 12 -2.33 0.24 -17.67
CA CYS A 12 -1.36 0.53 -16.61
C CYS A 12 -2.01 0.43 -15.23
N LEU A 13 -3.16 1.09 -15.05
CA LEU A 13 -3.95 1.06 -13.80
C LEU A 13 -4.34 -0.35 -13.38
N PHE A 14 -4.79 -1.17 -14.32
CA PHE A 14 -5.11 -2.58 -14.07
C PHE A 14 -3.90 -3.36 -13.52
N PHE A 15 -2.70 -3.05 -13.99
CA PHE A 15 -1.49 -3.76 -13.57
C PHE A 15 -0.74 -3.13 -12.38
N VAL A 16 -1.11 -1.93 -11.93
CA VAL A 16 -0.49 -1.27 -10.75
C VAL A 16 -0.39 -2.21 -9.53
N PRO A 17 -1.43 -2.99 -9.14
CA PRO A 17 -1.34 -3.91 -8.00
C PRO A 17 -0.21 -4.94 -8.12
N LEU A 18 0.18 -5.34 -9.34
CA LEU A 18 1.28 -6.30 -9.55
C LEU A 18 2.66 -5.71 -9.23
N SER A 19 2.77 -4.39 -9.00
CA SER A 19 4.01 -3.73 -8.60
C SER A 19 4.60 -4.25 -7.28
N VAL A 20 3.80 -4.92 -6.44
CA VAL A 20 4.26 -5.53 -5.18
C VAL A 20 4.32 -7.06 -5.23
N SER A 21 4.12 -7.63 -6.41
CA SER A 21 4.01 -9.08 -6.58
C SER A 21 5.34 -9.83 -6.58
N VAL A 22 5.26 -11.14 -6.38
CA VAL A 22 6.39 -12.10 -6.44
C VAL A 22 6.95 -12.31 -7.83
N PHE A 23 6.25 -11.89 -8.90
CA PHE A 23 6.66 -12.15 -10.28
C PHE A 23 8.02 -11.53 -10.67
N GLY A 24 8.65 -10.75 -9.77
CA GLY A 24 10.04 -10.32 -9.87
C GLY A 24 10.19 -8.94 -10.51
N ALA A 25 11.38 -8.34 -10.33
CA ALA A 25 11.71 -7.00 -10.83
C ALA A 25 11.52 -6.85 -12.36
N LYS A 26 11.60 -7.97 -13.10
CA LYS A 26 11.41 -8.03 -14.56
C LYS A 26 10.07 -7.46 -15.05
N TRP A 27 8.98 -7.75 -14.35
CA TRP A 27 7.67 -7.19 -14.70
C TRP A 27 7.58 -5.72 -14.34
N HIS A 28 8.21 -5.31 -13.25
CA HIS A 28 8.28 -3.90 -12.86
C HIS A 28 9.03 -3.07 -13.90
N TYR A 29 10.11 -3.61 -14.49
CA TYR A 29 10.81 -2.98 -15.61
C TYR A 29 9.92 -2.82 -16.84
N LEU A 30 9.17 -3.86 -17.20
CA LEU A 30 8.24 -3.79 -18.34
C LEU A 30 7.19 -2.68 -18.12
N PHE A 31 6.57 -2.63 -16.95
CA PHE A 31 5.57 -1.60 -16.63
C PHE A 31 6.18 -0.20 -16.55
N LEU A 32 7.41 -0.07 -16.03
CA LEU A 32 8.15 1.18 -15.99
C LEU A 32 8.45 1.69 -17.41
N ILE A 33 9.00 0.84 -18.27
CA ILE A 33 9.32 1.18 -19.66
C ILE A 33 8.06 1.60 -20.40
N LEU A 34 6.98 0.84 -20.26
CA LEU A 34 5.69 1.16 -20.86
C LEU A 34 5.17 2.52 -20.35
N SER A 35 5.28 2.79 -19.05
CA SER A 35 4.79 4.03 -18.45
C SER A 35 5.61 5.26 -18.89
N ILE A 36 6.94 5.14 -18.98
CA ILE A 36 7.82 6.18 -19.52
C ILE A 36 7.51 6.43 -21.00
N PHE A 37 7.42 5.37 -21.80
CA PHE A 37 7.10 5.46 -23.21
C PHE A 37 5.75 6.16 -23.44
N LEU A 38 4.74 5.82 -22.64
CA LEU A 38 3.41 6.43 -22.71
C LEU A 38 3.41 7.90 -22.28
N TRP A 39 4.20 8.27 -21.28
CA TRP A 39 4.37 9.67 -20.91
C TRP A 39 5.06 10.46 -22.01
N VAL A 40 6.11 9.91 -22.64
CA VAL A 40 6.75 10.56 -23.79
C VAL A 40 5.76 10.75 -24.94
N ILE A 41 4.98 9.72 -25.27
CA ILE A 41 3.92 9.82 -26.29
C ILE A 41 2.88 10.87 -25.90
N SER A 42 2.45 10.90 -24.63
CA SER A 42 1.44 11.88 -24.20
C SER A 42 1.97 13.31 -24.32
N ARG A 43 3.27 13.55 -24.08
CA ARG A 43 3.93 14.84 -24.33
C ARG A 43 4.07 15.20 -25.80
N LEU A 44 4.27 14.23 -26.68
CA LEU A 44 4.26 14.47 -28.12
C LEU A 44 2.86 14.85 -28.63
N VAL A 45 1.79 14.37 -27.98
CA VAL A 45 0.40 14.63 -28.36
C VAL A 45 -0.18 15.88 -27.70
N GLN A 46 0.21 16.17 -26.45
CA GLN A 46 -0.21 17.34 -25.67
C GLN A 46 1.01 17.93 -24.93
N PRO A 47 1.72 18.89 -25.54
CA PRO A 47 3.03 19.35 -25.05
C PRO A 47 2.98 20.10 -23.72
N PHE A 48 1.82 20.59 -23.27
CA PHE A 48 1.70 21.38 -22.06
C PHE A 48 0.70 20.78 -21.07
N ILE A 49 1.22 20.29 -19.94
CA ILE A 49 0.40 19.99 -18.75
C ILE A 49 0.59 21.16 -17.78
N TYR A 50 -0.50 21.85 -17.48
CA TYR A 50 -0.52 22.81 -16.38
C TYR A 50 -0.65 22.04 -15.06
N LEU A 51 0.49 21.68 -14.47
CA LEU A 51 0.49 21.13 -13.11
C LEU A 51 0.13 22.26 -12.14
N SER A 52 -0.87 22.04 -11.29
CA SER A 52 -1.22 23.00 -10.24
C SER A 52 -0.02 23.22 -9.30
N TYR A 53 0.09 24.41 -8.73
CA TYR A 53 1.18 24.75 -7.80
C TYR A 53 1.28 23.76 -6.63
N TYR A 54 0.14 23.42 -6.02
CA TYR A 54 0.07 22.44 -4.93
C TYR A 54 0.52 21.04 -5.35
N PHE A 55 0.19 20.63 -6.57
CA PHE A 55 0.61 19.34 -7.08
C PHE A 55 2.12 19.29 -7.36
N LYS A 56 2.71 20.40 -7.84
CA LYS A 56 4.18 20.54 -7.95
C LYS A 56 4.85 20.43 -6.58
N ILE A 57 4.31 21.09 -5.55
CA ILE A 57 4.82 20.98 -4.17
C ILE A 57 4.71 19.53 -3.69
N TYR A 58 3.57 18.87 -3.91
CA TYR A 58 3.38 17.48 -3.51
C TYR A 58 4.43 16.56 -4.14
N ILE A 59 4.63 16.64 -5.46
CA ILE A 59 5.67 15.88 -6.15
C ILE A 59 7.04 16.21 -5.56
N PHE A 60 7.36 17.49 -5.39
CA PHE A 60 8.64 17.91 -4.84
C PHE A 60 8.87 17.30 -3.45
N LEU A 61 7.93 17.45 -2.51
CA LEU A 61 8.05 16.94 -1.16
C LEU A 61 8.07 15.40 -1.10
N PHE A 62 7.32 14.72 -1.96
CA PHE A 62 7.29 13.25 -2.00
C PHE A 62 8.60 12.66 -2.54
N PHE A 63 9.15 13.25 -3.62
CA PHE A 63 10.35 12.73 -4.28
C PHE A 63 11.66 13.24 -3.68
N THR A 64 11.66 14.38 -2.98
CA THR A 64 12.87 14.95 -2.37
C THR A 64 13.57 13.96 -1.43
N PRO A 65 12.90 13.28 -0.47
CA PRO A 65 13.56 12.29 0.38
C PRO A 65 14.21 11.15 -0.39
N ILE A 66 13.55 10.71 -1.48
CA ILE A 66 14.05 9.63 -2.35
C ILE A 66 15.30 10.09 -3.09
N ILE A 67 15.25 11.27 -3.70
CA ILE A 67 16.38 11.86 -4.42
C ILE A 67 17.56 12.08 -3.48
N LEU A 68 17.32 12.62 -2.28
CA LEU A 68 18.37 12.83 -1.28
C LEU A 68 18.98 11.49 -0.82
N SER A 69 18.16 10.46 -0.61
CA SER A 69 18.63 9.13 -0.24
C SER A 69 19.49 8.50 -1.35
N LEU A 70 19.13 8.67 -2.62
CA LEU A 70 19.88 8.12 -3.74
C LEU A 70 21.13 8.93 -4.09
N ALA A 71 21.06 10.26 -4.02
CA ALA A 71 22.15 11.15 -4.40
C ALA A 71 23.23 11.26 -3.32
N PHE A 72 22.84 11.17 -2.05
CA PHE A 72 23.77 11.33 -0.92
C PHE A 72 23.85 10.07 -0.08
N GLY A 73 22.71 9.48 0.33
CA GLY A 73 22.70 8.32 1.22
C GLY A 73 23.41 7.09 0.65
N LEU A 74 23.10 6.72 -0.60
CA LEU A 74 23.66 5.53 -1.24
C LEU A 74 25.15 5.69 -1.56
N PRO A 75 25.64 6.77 -2.22
CA PRO A 75 27.06 6.98 -2.44
C PRO A 75 27.85 7.02 -1.14
N VAL A 76 27.41 7.78 -0.14
CA VAL A 76 28.13 7.88 1.14
C VAL A 76 28.17 6.52 1.85
N GLY A 77 27.06 5.77 1.85
CA GLY A 77 27.02 4.42 2.40
C GLY A 77 27.97 3.44 1.70
N THR A 78 28.09 3.54 0.37
CA THR A 78 29.00 2.69 -0.43
C THR A 78 30.47 3.10 -0.32
N PHE A 79 30.79 4.40 -0.33
CA PHE A 79 32.17 4.90 -0.28
C PHE A 79 32.83 4.71 1.08
N TYR A 80 32.07 4.89 2.17
CA TYR A 80 32.59 4.68 3.52
C TYR A 80 32.64 3.21 3.93
N ASN A 81 32.23 2.31 3.02
CA ASN A 81 32.33 0.86 3.15
C ASN A 81 31.95 0.39 4.56
N PHE A 82 30.76 0.81 5.00
CA PHE A 82 30.19 0.27 6.23
C PHE A 82 30.04 -1.23 5.98
N ASN A 83 30.95 -2.04 6.52
CA ASN A 83 31.02 -3.52 6.42
C ASN A 83 29.74 -4.24 6.89
N PHE A 84 28.66 -3.50 7.15
CA PHE A 84 27.36 -3.95 7.63
C PHE A 84 26.35 -4.22 6.51
N PHE A 85 26.45 -3.58 5.34
CA PHE A 85 25.47 -3.75 4.26
C PHE A 85 26.13 -3.87 2.88
N ASP A 86 25.93 -5.03 2.24
CA ASP A 86 26.33 -5.24 0.85
C ASP A 86 25.27 -4.64 -0.10
N TYR A 87 25.39 -3.34 -0.35
CA TYR A 87 24.52 -2.60 -1.26
C TYR A 87 24.53 -3.15 -2.70
N THR A 88 25.57 -3.89 -3.11
CA THR A 88 25.64 -4.48 -4.45
C THR A 88 24.65 -5.63 -4.62
N THR A 89 24.49 -6.45 -3.57
CA THR A 89 23.49 -7.53 -3.54
C THR A 89 22.05 -6.99 -3.53
N TYR A 90 21.81 -5.81 -2.94
CA TYR A 90 20.49 -5.16 -2.89
C TYR A 90 20.14 -4.28 -4.09
N PHE A 91 21.04 -4.14 -5.06
CA PHE A 91 20.86 -3.23 -6.19
C PHE A 91 19.56 -3.50 -6.97
N TYR A 92 19.22 -4.76 -7.24
CA TYR A 92 17.97 -5.14 -7.90
C TYR A 92 16.72 -4.79 -7.08
N GLU A 93 16.78 -4.86 -5.75
CA GLU A 93 15.67 -4.48 -4.88
C GLU A 93 15.48 -2.96 -4.85
N ILE A 94 16.59 -2.20 -4.81
CA ILE A 94 16.59 -0.74 -4.88
C ILE A 94 15.94 -0.29 -6.19
N ILE A 95 16.33 -0.89 -7.32
CA ILE A 95 15.74 -0.56 -8.61
C ILE A 95 14.26 -0.97 -8.66
N GLY A 96 13.89 -2.12 -8.12
CA GLY A 96 12.49 -2.52 -7.99
C GLY A 96 11.65 -1.47 -7.24
N ARG A 97 12.16 -0.97 -6.11
CA ARG A 97 11.49 0.12 -5.36
C ARG A 97 11.43 1.42 -6.15
N LEU A 98 12.50 1.80 -6.84
CA LEU A 98 12.55 2.98 -7.70
C LEU A 98 11.48 2.90 -8.80
N SER A 99 11.35 1.74 -9.44
CA SER A 99 10.35 1.51 -10.49
C SER A 99 8.92 1.68 -9.96
N SER A 100 8.62 1.19 -8.74
CA SER A 100 7.34 1.40 -8.08
C SER A 100 7.08 2.88 -7.76
N TYR A 101 8.09 3.63 -7.31
CA TYR A 101 7.94 5.07 -7.07
C TYR A 101 7.68 5.86 -8.36
N ILE A 102 8.35 5.49 -9.45
CA ILE A 102 8.13 6.12 -10.76
C ILE A 102 6.73 5.78 -11.29
N LEU A 103 6.24 4.55 -11.10
CA LEU A 103 4.87 4.18 -11.44
C LEU A 103 3.85 4.99 -10.64
N ILE A 104 4.09 5.21 -9.34
CA ILE A 104 3.26 6.08 -8.49
C ILE A 104 3.33 7.54 -8.97
N LEU A 105 4.52 8.05 -9.34
CA LEU A 105 4.66 9.39 -9.94
C LEU A 105 3.77 9.52 -11.18
N PHE A 106 3.85 8.56 -12.09
CA PHE A 106 3.08 8.57 -13.33
C PHE A 106 1.59 8.46 -13.05
N PHE A 107 1.18 7.60 -12.11
CA PHE A 107 -0.20 7.54 -11.66
C PHE A 107 -0.69 8.90 -11.15
N CYS A 108 0.05 9.54 -10.26
CA CYS A 108 -0.30 10.85 -9.72
C CYS A 108 -0.36 11.92 -10.82
N LEU A 109 0.63 11.95 -11.72
CA LEU A 109 0.69 12.91 -12.83
C LEU A 109 -0.52 12.77 -13.75
N ILE A 110 -0.87 11.55 -14.12
CA ILE A 110 -1.97 11.31 -15.05
C ILE A 110 -3.33 11.51 -14.35
N PHE A 111 -3.44 11.08 -13.09
CA PHE A 111 -4.62 11.38 -12.28
C PHE A 111 -4.84 12.90 -12.18
N SER A 112 -3.78 13.67 -11.91
CA SER A 112 -3.86 15.13 -11.85
C SER A 112 -4.27 15.75 -13.18
N GLU A 113 -3.81 15.22 -14.30
CA GLU A 113 -4.18 15.67 -15.64
C GLU A 113 -5.67 15.40 -15.92
N THR A 114 -6.18 14.22 -15.53
CA THR A 114 -7.57 13.83 -15.76
C THR A 114 -8.58 14.56 -14.87
N VAL A 115 -8.17 14.98 -13.68
CA VAL A 115 -9.05 15.61 -12.67
C VAL A 115 -8.99 17.14 -12.72
N PHE A 116 -7.88 17.74 -13.15
CA PHE A 116 -7.69 19.20 -13.06
C PHE A 116 -7.67 19.95 -14.41
N CYS A 117 -7.66 19.27 -15.57
CA CYS A 117 -7.51 19.92 -16.88
C CYS A 117 -8.76 19.90 -17.82
N GLY A 118 -9.96 19.50 -17.39
CA GLY A 118 -11.15 19.41 -18.26
C GLY A 118 -12.25 20.46 -17.99
N SER A 119 -12.73 21.08 -19.07
CA SER A 119 -13.71 22.18 -19.06
C SER A 119 -15.19 21.75 -18.86
N SER A 120 -15.49 20.66 -18.14
CA SER A 120 -16.89 20.36 -17.73
C SER A 120 -16.95 19.32 -16.60
N ARG A 121 -17.36 19.76 -15.41
CA ARG A 121 -17.37 18.95 -14.16
C ARG A 121 -18.03 17.57 -14.30
N GLY A 122 -19.05 17.41 -15.14
CA GLY A 122 -19.78 16.13 -15.28
C GLY A 122 -19.01 15.04 -16.03
N HIS A 123 -18.38 15.39 -17.16
CA HIS A 123 -17.67 14.42 -18.00
C HIS A 123 -16.36 13.94 -17.33
N GLU A 124 -15.75 14.78 -16.49
CA GLU A 124 -14.54 14.44 -15.73
C GLU A 124 -14.80 13.39 -14.64
N ILE A 125 -15.95 13.46 -13.95
CA ILE A 125 -16.32 12.50 -12.91
C ILE A 125 -16.50 11.11 -13.52
N GLU A 126 -17.21 11.02 -14.65
CA GLU A 126 -17.43 9.75 -15.34
C GLU A 126 -16.11 9.17 -15.88
N LYS A 127 -15.25 10.02 -16.45
CA LYS A 127 -13.91 9.60 -16.89
C LYS A 127 -13.07 9.08 -15.71
N THR A 128 -13.06 9.78 -14.58
CA THR A 128 -12.31 9.36 -13.38
C THR A 128 -12.84 8.04 -12.83
N LYS A 129 -14.17 7.88 -12.74
CA LYS A 129 -14.82 6.62 -12.32
C LYS A 129 -14.45 5.47 -13.25
N ASN A 130 -14.45 5.70 -14.57
CA ASN A 130 -14.02 4.73 -15.56
C ASN A 130 -12.55 4.33 -15.39
N LEU A 131 -11.64 5.27 -15.07
CA LEU A 131 -10.23 4.94 -14.80
C LEU A 131 -10.08 4.13 -13.50
N LEU A 132 -10.73 4.56 -12.42
CA LEU A 132 -10.74 3.86 -11.15
C LEU A 132 -11.31 2.44 -11.27
N PHE A 133 -12.26 2.20 -12.18
CA PHE A 133 -12.79 0.87 -12.45
C PHE A 133 -11.73 -0.11 -12.95
N TYR A 134 -10.76 0.32 -13.78
CA TYR A 134 -9.69 -0.59 -14.24
C TYR A 134 -8.67 -0.87 -13.14
N TYR A 135 -8.35 0.12 -12.29
CA TYR A 135 -7.55 -0.14 -11.08
C TYR A 135 -8.28 -1.10 -10.15
N TRP A 136 -9.59 -0.91 -9.94
CA TRP A 136 -10.45 -1.80 -9.17
C TRP A 136 -10.48 -3.23 -9.73
N LEU A 137 -10.54 -3.41 -11.05
CA LEU A 137 -10.45 -4.73 -11.69
C LEU A 137 -9.09 -5.39 -11.44
N GLY A 138 -8.01 -4.61 -11.50
CA GLY A 138 -6.67 -5.08 -11.15
C GLY A 138 -6.59 -5.57 -9.71
N LEU A 139 -7.14 -4.79 -8.77
CA LEU A 139 -7.23 -5.15 -7.36
C LEU A 139 -8.10 -6.39 -7.15
N PHE A 140 -9.25 -6.49 -7.82
CA PHE A 140 -10.13 -7.65 -7.75
C PHE A 140 -9.38 -8.94 -8.14
N LEU A 141 -8.66 -8.92 -9.28
CA LEU A 141 -7.85 -10.04 -9.71
C LEU A 141 -6.74 -10.35 -8.71
N PHE A 142 -6.05 -9.32 -8.20
CA PHE A 142 -5.00 -9.47 -7.20
C PHE A 142 -5.51 -10.17 -5.92
N ILE A 143 -6.66 -9.76 -5.42
CA ILE A 143 -7.30 -10.33 -4.23
C ILE A 143 -7.78 -11.76 -4.49
N SER A 144 -8.13 -12.09 -5.73
CA SER A 144 -8.50 -13.46 -6.11
C SER A 144 -7.34 -14.45 -5.87
N PHE A 145 -6.08 -14.02 -6.01
CA PHE A 145 -4.92 -14.84 -5.62
C PHE A 145 -4.85 -15.07 -4.10
N CYS A 146 -5.35 -14.16 -3.27
CA CYS A 146 -5.45 -14.39 -1.83
C CYS A 146 -6.46 -15.52 -1.54
N TYR A 147 -7.59 -15.54 -2.22
CA TYR A 147 -8.55 -16.63 -2.10
C TYR A 147 -8.03 -17.96 -2.62
N TRP A 148 -7.22 -17.94 -3.69
CA TRP A 148 -6.51 -19.13 -4.13
C TRP A 148 -5.55 -19.63 -3.04
N GLN A 149 -4.75 -18.76 -2.44
CA GLN A 149 -3.89 -19.14 -1.32
C GLN A 149 -4.71 -19.71 -0.14
N ILE A 150 -5.80 -19.06 0.27
CA ILE A 150 -6.70 -19.56 1.32
C ILE A 150 -7.24 -20.95 0.95
N ALA A 151 -7.66 -21.15 -0.30
CA ALA A 151 -8.17 -22.42 -0.80
C ALA A 151 -7.11 -23.54 -0.75
N SER A 152 -5.87 -23.21 -1.12
CA SER A 152 -4.72 -24.12 -1.06
C SER A 152 -4.43 -24.54 0.38
N GLU A 153 -4.32 -23.58 1.28
CA GLU A 153 -3.80 -23.81 2.64
C GLU A 153 -4.84 -24.43 3.57
N TYR A 154 -6.11 -24.01 3.50
CA TYR A 154 -7.16 -24.55 4.37
C TYR A 154 -7.86 -25.80 3.84
N PHE A 155 -7.99 -25.92 2.52
CA PHE A 155 -8.79 -26.99 1.91
C PHE A 155 -7.97 -27.97 1.06
N GLY A 156 -6.70 -27.67 0.77
CA GLY A 156 -5.84 -28.53 -0.05
C GLY A 156 -6.34 -28.71 -1.49
N LEU A 157 -7.19 -27.79 -1.99
CA LEU A 157 -7.88 -27.97 -3.28
C LEU A 157 -6.93 -27.82 -4.49
N VAL A 158 -6.15 -26.74 -4.51
CA VAL A 158 -5.22 -26.42 -5.59
C VAL A 158 -3.99 -25.78 -4.99
N ASN A 159 -2.81 -26.37 -5.23
CA ASN A 159 -1.55 -25.84 -4.72
C ASN A 159 -1.31 -24.41 -5.17
N PHE A 160 -1.01 -23.54 -4.22
CA PHE A 160 -0.57 -22.17 -4.46
C PHE A 160 0.94 -22.16 -4.79
N PRO A 161 1.35 -21.89 -6.03
CA PRO A 161 2.72 -22.16 -6.48
C PRO A 161 3.71 -21.03 -6.15
N PHE A 162 3.30 -20.01 -5.40
CA PHE A 162 4.06 -18.80 -5.21
C PHE A 162 4.69 -18.72 -3.81
N GLU A 163 6.01 -18.61 -3.77
CA GLU A 163 6.75 -18.38 -2.53
C GLU A 163 6.58 -16.93 -2.06
N THR A 164 6.01 -16.77 -0.87
CA THR A 164 5.79 -15.47 -0.22
C THR A 164 6.20 -15.52 1.24
N ARG A 165 6.28 -14.37 1.91
CA ARG A 165 6.44 -14.32 3.38
C ARG A 165 5.11 -14.65 4.10
N SER A 166 4.55 -15.83 3.79
CA SER A 166 3.30 -16.36 4.33
C SER A 166 3.49 -17.03 5.70
N HIS A 167 4.71 -17.42 6.07
CA HIS A 167 4.96 -18.01 7.38
C HIS A 167 4.87 -16.99 8.52
N ILE A 168 4.27 -17.41 9.64
CA ILE A 168 4.16 -16.60 10.85
C ILE A 168 5.50 -16.62 11.59
N HIS A 169 6.45 -15.79 11.15
CA HIS A 169 7.62 -15.48 11.97
C HIS A 169 7.17 -14.60 13.14
N SER A 170 7.50 -15.02 14.37
CA SER A 170 7.49 -14.29 15.66
C SER A 170 6.67 -14.92 16.79
N LEU A 171 6.00 -16.07 16.61
CA LEU A 171 5.30 -16.75 17.68
C LEU A 171 5.60 -18.24 17.62
N SER A 172 5.84 -18.86 18.78
CA SER A 172 5.81 -20.32 18.93
C SER A 172 4.37 -20.74 18.70
N ILE A 173 4.03 -20.97 17.43
CA ILE A 173 2.71 -21.44 17.00
C ILE A 173 2.48 -22.75 17.74
N SER A 174 1.48 -22.79 18.62
CA SER A 174 1.05 -24.06 19.20
C SER A 174 0.63 -24.99 18.05
N PRO A 175 1.01 -26.27 18.07
CA PRO A 175 0.63 -27.22 17.01
C PRO A 175 -0.89 -27.33 16.81
N ASP A 176 -1.69 -26.88 17.78
CA ASP A 176 -3.15 -26.86 17.75
C ASP A 176 -3.75 -25.55 17.21
N SER A 177 -2.95 -24.56 16.81
CA SER A 177 -3.49 -23.31 16.28
C SER A 177 -4.09 -23.53 14.88
N PHE A 178 -5.34 -23.12 14.69
CA PHE A 178 -6.04 -23.16 13.40
C PHE A 178 -5.37 -22.26 12.32
N PHE A 179 -4.43 -21.41 12.73
CA PHE A 179 -3.81 -20.38 11.90
C PHE A 179 -2.29 -20.59 11.82
N GLY A 180 -1.86 -21.52 10.95
CA GLY A 180 -0.45 -21.79 10.67
C GLY A 180 0.20 -20.86 9.63
N PHE A 181 -0.59 -20.03 8.93
CA PHE A 181 -0.11 -19.22 7.81
C PHE A 181 -0.76 -17.82 7.78
N ARG A 182 -0.12 -16.91 7.05
CA ARG A 182 -0.59 -15.55 6.71
C ARG A 182 -0.95 -15.50 5.24
N VAL A 183 -2.05 -14.83 4.94
CA VAL A 183 -2.44 -14.53 3.57
C VAL A 183 -1.62 -13.36 3.04
N THR A 184 -1.01 -13.59 1.88
CA THR A 184 -0.20 -12.65 1.10
C THR A 184 -0.69 -12.58 -0.35
N GLY A 185 -1.41 -13.60 -0.81
CA GLY A 185 -1.69 -13.82 -2.22
C GLY A 185 -0.38 -13.84 -2.99
N ILE A 186 -0.32 -13.12 -4.10
CA ILE A 186 0.91 -12.95 -4.88
C ILE A 186 1.78 -11.78 -4.39
N ALA A 187 1.44 -11.09 -3.29
CA ALA A 187 2.28 -10.03 -2.74
C ALA A 187 3.52 -10.62 -2.04
N ARG A 188 4.68 -9.97 -2.17
CA ARG A 188 5.90 -10.43 -1.49
C ARG A 188 5.80 -10.40 0.04
N GLU A 189 5.06 -9.43 0.57
CA GLU A 189 4.88 -9.24 2.01
C GLU A 189 3.42 -8.94 2.37
N PRO A 190 2.95 -9.36 3.57
CA PRO A 190 1.63 -9.00 4.08
C PRO A 190 1.42 -7.47 4.16
N SER A 191 2.48 -6.73 4.50
CA SER A 191 2.46 -5.26 4.56
C SER A 191 2.23 -4.59 3.21
N TYR A 192 2.51 -5.26 2.10
CA TYR A 192 2.26 -4.72 0.76
C TYR A 192 0.84 -5.04 0.28
N LEU A 193 0.29 -6.17 0.72
CA LEU A 193 -1.09 -6.56 0.43
C LEU A 193 -2.11 -5.66 1.15
N THR A 194 -1.86 -5.30 2.41
CA THR A 194 -2.87 -4.56 3.20
C THR A 194 -3.34 -3.25 2.55
N PRO A 195 -2.45 -2.34 2.10
CA PRO A 195 -2.90 -1.10 1.45
C PRO A 195 -3.79 -1.36 0.24
N LEU A 196 -3.48 -2.37 -0.57
CA LEU A 196 -4.28 -2.74 -1.75
C LEU A 196 -5.68 -3.24 -1.38
N LEU A 197 -5.82 -3.98 -0.28
CA LEU A 197 -7.12 -4.43 0.23
C LEU A 197 -7.97 -3.26 0.72
N ILE A 198 -7.35 -2.28 1.37
CA ILE A 198 -8.02 -1.06 1.82
C ILE A 198 -8.42 -0.20 0.61
N ASP A 199 -7.52 -0.02 -0.36
CA ASP A 199 -7.80 0.67 -1.63
C ASP A 199 -9.00 0.04 -2.32
N PHE A 200 -9.08 -1.31 -2.38
CA PHE A 200 -10.21 -2.00 -2.98
C PHE A 200 -11.53 -1.67 -2.28
N ILE A 201 -11.55 -1.65 -0.95
CA ILE A 201 -12.73 -1.26 -0.16
C ILE A 201 -13.13 0.17 -0.50
N LEU A 202 -12.18 1.11 -0.43
CA LEU A 202 -12.45 2.53 -0.65
C LEU A 202 -12.93 2.81 -2.07
N ILE A 203 -12.25 2.26 -3.08
CA ILE A 203 -12.59 2.45 -4.49
C ILE A 203 -13.92 1.81 -4.82
N SER A 204 -14.27 0.67 -4.18
CA SER A 204 -15.58 0.05 -4.35
C SER A 204 -16.72 1.00 -3.97
N LEU A 205 -16.53 1.89 -2.98
CA LEU A 205 -17.53 2.90 -2.60
C LEU A 205 -17.79 3.93 -3.70
N PHE A 206 -16.79 4.22 -4.54
CA PHE A 206 -16.88 5.22 -5.63
C PHE A 206 -17.30 4.61 -6.96
N VAL A 207 -16.86 3.38 -7.24
CA VAL A 207 -17.00 2.73 -8.55
C VAL A 207 -18.26 1.88 -8.64
N ILE A 208 -18.63 1.18 -7.56
CA ILE A 208 -19.73 0.22 -7.56
C ILE A 208 -21.02 0.88 -7.05
N GLU A 209 -22.10 0.69 -7.79
CA GLU A 209 -23.42 1.17 -7.39
C GLU A 209 -24.24 0.06 -6.72
N GLY A 210 -24.83 0.40 -5.57
CA GLY A 210 -25.72 -0.48 -4.80
C GLY A 210 -25.05 -1.06 -3.56
N PHE A 211 -25.68 -0.80 -2.40
CA PHE A 211 -25.18 -1.20 -1.08
C PHE A 211 -24.81 -2.69 -0.97
N LYS A 212 -25.64 -3.58 -1.52
CA LYS A 212 -25.38 -5.03 -1.49
C LYS A 212 -24.07 -5.40 -2.22
N LYS A 213 -23.79 -4.80 -3.38
CA LYS A 213 -22.57 -5.07 -4.14
C LYS A 213 -21.33 -4.51 -3.44
N ILE A 214 -21.45 -3.32 -2.86
CA ILE A 214 -20.42 -2.71 -2.01
C ILE A 214 -20.11 -3.62 -0.82
N LEU A 215 -21.13 -4.15 -0.15
CA LEU A 215 -20.98 -5.05 0.99
C LEU A 215 -20.28 -6.35 0.59
N VAL A 216 -20.59 -6.92 -0.58
CA VAL A 216 -19.84 -8.06 -1.14
C VAL A 216 -18.38 -7.70 -1.35
N CYS A 217 -18.06 -6.55 -1.96
CA CYS A 217 -16.68 -6.11 -2.17
C CYS A 217 -15.94 -5.90 -0.85
N PHE A 218 -16.63 -5.33 0.14
CA PHE A 218 -16.10 -5.13 1.48
C PHE A 218 -15.70 -6.46 2.11
N PHE A 219 -16.60 -7.44 2.17
CA PHE A 219 -16.28 -8.76 2.73
C PHE A 219 -15.22 -9.50 1.89
N TYR A 220 -15.23 -9.30 0.57
CA TYR A 220 -14.24 -9.86 -0.34
C TYR A 220 -12.82 -9.42 0.02
N ALA A 221 -12.60 -8.15 0.39
CA ALA A 221 -11.29 -7.69 0.85
C ALA A 221 -11.06 -7.93 2.35
N LEU A 222 -12.10 -7.90 3.17
CA LEU A 222 -12.01 -8.02 4.62
C LEU A 222 -11.43 -9.38 5.05
N ILE A 223 -11.90 -10.49 4.45
CA ILE A 223 -11.45 -11.84 4.80
C ILE A 223 -9.92 -11.98 4.64
N PRO A 224 -9.34 -11.74 3.45
CA PRO A 224 -7.89 -11.82 3.28
C PRO A 224 -7.15 -10.77 4.11
N LEU A 225 -7.73 -9.58 4.32
CA LEU A 225 -7.15 -8.54 5.17
C LEU A 225 -6.91 -9.04 6.59
N LEU A 226 -7.91 -9.71 7.16
CA LEU A 226 -7.83 -10.26 8.50
C LEU A 226 -6.88 -11.45 8.58
N LEU A 227 -6.78 -12.26 7.54
CA LEU A 227 -5.82 -13.37 7.47
C LEU A 227 -4.38 -12.92 7.17
N THR A 228 -4.12 -11.65 6.87
CA THR A 228 -2.74 -11.13 6.74
C THR A 228 -1.98 -11.09 8.08
N PHE A 229 -2.70 -11.06 9.20
CA PHE A 229 -2.16 -10.81 10.55
C PHE A 229 -1.24 -9.58 10.63
N SER A 230 -1.49 -8.57 9.78
CA SER A 230 -0.70 -7.34 9.68
C SER A 230 -1.20 -6.27 10.64
N LEU A 231 -0.49 -6.08 11.77
CA LEU A 231 -0.85 -5.08 12.78
C LEU A 231 -0.99 -3.67 12.20
N GLY A 232 0.00 -3.23 11.42
CA GLY A 232 -0.05 -1.92 10.76
C GLY A 232 -1.20 -1.81 9.77
N GLY A 233 -1.61 -2.95 9.19
CA GLY A 233 -2.75 -3.03 8.32
C GLY A 233 -4.09 -2.79 9.02
N TYR A 234 -4.29 -3.43 10.17
CA TYR A 234 -5.46 -3.20 11.01
C TYR A 234 -5.53 -1.78 11.54
N PHE A 235 -4.38 -1.23 11.96
CA PHE A 235 -4.30 0.14 12.45
C PHE A 235 -4.63 1.15 11.35
N ASN A 236 -4.13 0.94 10.12
CA ASN A 236 -4.48 1.79 8.98
C ASN A 236 -5.98 1.75 8.66
N LEU A 237 -6.58 0.56 8.63
CA LEU A 237 -8.02 0.44 8.41
C LEU A 237 -8.82 1.14 9.53
N PHE A 238 -8.40 0.97 10.78
CA PHE A 238 -9.01 1.65 11.92
C PHE A 238 -8.91 3.17 11.79
N ILE A 239 -7.73 3.72 11.48
CA ILE A 239 -7.56 5.17 11.26
C ILE A 239 -8.47 5.64 10.13
N ILE A 240 -8.48 4.95 8.99
CA ILE A 240 -9.28 5.38 7.83
C ILE A 240 -10.76 5.41 8.16
N LEU A 241 -11.26 4.36 8.82
CA LEU A 241 -12.66 4.30 9.24
C LEU A 241 -12.97 5.35 10.29
N PHE A 242 -12.10 5.52 11.29
CA PHE A 242 -12.25 6.53 12.32
C PHE A 242 -12.26 7.94 11.71
N SER A 243 -11.28 8.28 10.87
CA SER A 243 -11.22 9.55 10.16
C SER A 243 -12.45 9.78 9.28
N ALA A 244 -12.93 8.76 8.57
CA ALA A 244 -14.15 8.86 7.77
C ALA A 244 -15.40 9.12 8.62
N ILE A 245 -15.55 8.42 9.76
CA ILE A 245 -16.65 8.64 10.72
C ILE A 245 -16.55 10.03 11.33
N SER A 246 -15.37 10.44 11.82
CA SER A 246 -15.15 11.75 12.43
C SER A 246 -15.42 12.87 11.44
N PHE A 247 -14.90 12.78 10.22
CA PHE A 247 -15.14 13.77 9.17
C PHE A 247 -16.62 13.86 8.80
N TYR A 248 -17.30 12.73 8.64
CA TYR A 248 -18.75 12.71 8.42
C TYR A 248 -19.51 13.36 9.57
N THR A 249 -19.16 13.02 10.82
CA THR A 249 -19.83 13.54 12.03
C THR A 249 -19.68 15.05 12.09
N ILE A 250 -18.48 15.57 11.82
CA ILE A 250 -18.21 17.01 11.72
C ILE A 250 -19.08 17.64 10.64
N ILE A 251 -19.14 17.07 9.43
CA ILE A 251 -19.96 17.62 8.33
C ILE A 251 -21.46 17.58 8.66
N SER A 252 -21.93 16.51 9.30
CA SER A 252 -23.33 16.36 9.73
C SER A 252 -23.70 17.37 10.81
N ILE A 253 -22.80 17.66 11.75
CA ILE A 253 -22.98 18.74 12.76
C ILE A 253 -23.02 20.10 12.06
N LEU A 254 -22.21 20.29 11.02
CA LEU A 254 -22.19 21.50 10.19
C LEU A 254 -23.38 21.62 9.20
N SER A 255 -24.43 20.81 9.36
CA SER A 255 -25.72 20.91 8.62
C SER A 255 -25.62 20.70 7.11
N LEU A 256 -24.52 20.13 6.62
CA LEU A 256 -24.38 19.78 5.21
C LEU A 256 -25.13 18.46 4.96
N LYS A 257 -26.08 18.48 4.02
CA LYS A 257 -26.90 17.30 3.65
C LYS A 257 -25.99 16.19 3.13
N ILE A 258 -25.67 15.21 3.96
CA ILE A 258 -25.03 13.96 3.53
C ILE A 258 -26.05 12.83 3.55
N ASN A 259 -25.89 11.92 2.59
CA ASN A 259 -26.63 10.68 2.49
C ASN A 259 -26.37 9.76 3.70
N SER A 260 -27.41 9.54 4.51
CA SER A 260 -27.39 8.68 5.71
C SER A 260 -26.97 7.22 5.43
N TYR A 261 -27.10 6.76 4.20
CA TYR A 261 -26.64 5.42 3.78
C TYR A 261 -25.11 5.28 3.80
N ALA A 262 -24.35 6.35 3.62
CA ALA A 262 -22.88 6.32 3.71
C ALA A 262 -22.41 6.10 5.16
N LEU A 263 -23.04 6.80 6.12
CA LEU A 263 -22.76 6.61 7.55
C LEU A 263 -23.10 5.19 8.00
N LEU A 264 -24.28 4.69 7.62
CA LEU A 264 -24.69 3.34 7.96
C LEU A 264 -23.72 2.31 7.40
N SER A 265 -23.23 2.51 6.17
CA SER A 265 -22.22 1.64 5.55
C SER A 265 -20.92 1.62 6.35
N ILE A 266 -20.40 2.78 6.74
CA ILE A 266 -19.16 2.89 7.51
C ILE A 266 -19.33 2.28 8.92
N LEU A 267 -20.48 2.51 9.56
CA LEU A 267 -20.81 1.94 10.87
C LEU A 267 -20.91 0.40 10.80
N CYS A 268 -21.59 -0.13 9.79
CA CYS A 268 -21.67 -1.58 9.56
C CYS A 268 -20.29 -2.20 9.31
N ILE A 269 -19.43 -1.50 8.58
CA ILE A 269 -18.03 -1.91 8.35
C ILE A 269 -17.27 -1.96 9.69
N PHE A 270 -17.39 -0.92 10.51
CA PHE A 270 -16.73 -0.83 11.82
C PHE A 270 -17.20 -1.94 12.77
N LEU A 271 -18.52 -2.15 12.88
CA LEU A 271 -19.09 -3.20 13.73
C LEU A 271 -18.73 -4.61 13.22
N GLY A 272 -18.71 -4.82 11.90
CA GLY A 272 -18.28 -6.07 11.30
C GLY A 272 -16.83 -6.40 11.63
N LEU A 273 -15.94 -5.40 11.61
CA LEU A 273 -14.55 -5.54 12.04
C LEU A 273 -14.43 -5.92 13.53
N VAL A 274 -15.16 -5.23 14.41
CA VAL A 274 -15.14 -5.51 15.86
C VAL A 274 -15.65 -6.93 16.15
N PHE A 275 -16.74 -7.35 15.52
CA PHE A 275 -17.30 -8.68 15.75
C PHE A 275 -16.37 -9.78 15.24
N PHE A 276 -15.75 -9.57 14.07
CA PHE A 276 -14.82 -10.56 13.51
C PHE A 276 -13.51 -10.63 14.29
N THR A 277 -12.96 -9.51 14.76
CA THR A 277 -11.75 -9.54 15.61
C THR A 277 -12.03 -10.24 16.93
N ALA A 278 -13.20 -10.00 17.55
CA ALA A 278 -13.65 -10.76 18.71
C ALA A 278 -13.76 -12.27 18.42
N LYS A 279 -14.27 -12.63 17.23
CA LYS A 279 -14.34 -14.04 16.82
C LYS A 279 -12.95 -14.65 16.58
N LEU A 280 -12.01 -13.93 15.96
CA LEU A 280 -10.62 -14.37 15.80
C LEU A 280 -9.95 -14.61 17.14
N ILE A 281 -10.14 -13.71 18.11
CA ILE A 281 -9.66 -13.87 19.48
C ILE A 281 -10.23 -15.16 20.10
N SER A 282 -11.54 -15.41 19.94
CA SER A 282 -12.19 -16.63 20.45
C SER A 282 -11.71 -17.93 19.80
N LEU A 283 -11.13 -17.87 18.60
CA LEU A 283 -10.58 -19.01 17.86
C LEU A 283 -9.08 -19.22 18.10
N GLY A 284 -8.50 -18.61 19.14
CA GLY A 284 -7.07 -18.72 19.45
C GLY A 284 -6.17 -17.77 18.65
N GLY A 285 -6.73 -16.87 17.83
CA GLY A 285 -5.98 -15.81 17.16
C GLY A 285 -5.53 -14.68 18.08
N ALA A 286 -5.92 -14.73 19.36
CA ALA A 286 -5.54 -13.76 20.38
C ALA A 286 -4.01 -13.63 20.48
N ASP A 287 -3.29 -14.74 20.56
CA ASP A 287 -1.83 -14.74 20.71
C ASP A 287 -1.13 -14.18 19.46
N LEU A 288 -1.70 -14.40 18.27
CA LEU A 288 -1.21 -13.86 17.00
C LEU A 288 -1.31 -12.33 16.92
N ILE A 289 -2.37 -11.77 17.51
CA ILE A 289 -2.64 -10.32 17.50
C ILE A 289 -1.96 -9.64 18.69
N PHE A 290 -2.20 -10.13 19.91
CA PHE A 290 -1.67 -9.54 21.14
C PHE A 290 -0.17 -9.79 21.31
N GLY A 291 0.35 -10.94 20.87
CA GLY A 291 1.80 -11.21 20.85
C GLY A 291 2.57 -10.26 19.93
N ARG A 292 1.91 -9.70 18.90
CA ARG A 292 2.48 -8.62 18.07
C ARG A 292 2.42 -7.27 18.74
N PHE A 293 1.41 -7.01 19.57
CA PHE A 293 1.32 -5.78 20.36
C PHE A 293 2.33 -5.74 21.51
N SER A 294 2.56 -6.86 22.20
CA SER A 294 3.43 -6.92 23.38
C SER A 294 4.89 -6.58 23.09
N GLY A 295 5.37 -6.84 21.86
CA GLY A 295 6.70 -6.43 21.39
C GLY A 295 6.74 -5.16 20.54
N ALA A 296 5.59 -4.59 20.14
CA ALA A 296 5.55 -3.46 19.20
C ALA A 296 6.08 -2.16 19.81
N PHE A 297 5.92 -1.98 21.12
CA PHE A 297 6.35 -0.78 21.86
C PHE A 297 7.70 -0.93 22.55
N ASP A 298 8.34 -2.10 22.42
CA ASP A 298 9.66 -2.36 22.98
C ASP A 298 10.72 -2.09 21.91
N ILE A 299 11.50 -1.01 22.08
CA ILE A 299 12.57 -0.61 21.13
C ILE A 299 13.60 -1.74 20.97
N SER A 300 13.82 -2.55 22.02
CA SER A 300 14.81 -3.64 22.00
C SER A 300 14.35 -4.86 21.19
N LYS A 301 13.04 -5.03 20.99
CA LYS A 301 12.44 -6.20 20.30
C LYS A 301 11.79 -5.82 18.97
N GLY A 302 11.37 -4.57 18.81
CA GLY A 302 10.64 -4.08 17.65
C GLY A 302 11.54 -3.37 16.65
N ALA A 303 12.00 -4.08 15.61
CA ALA A 303 12.84 -3.51 14.55
C ALA A 303 12.25 -2.23 13.91
N ARG A 304 10.91 -2.15 13.78
CA ARG A 304 10.23 -0.97 13.22
C ARG A 304 10.29 0.23 14.16
N LEU A 305 9.99 0.04 15.44
CA LEU A 305 10.06 1.11 16.43
C LEU A 305 11.51 1.57 16.62
N TYR A 306 12.45 0.62 16.63
CA TYR A 306 13.88 0.90 16.62
C TYR A 306 14.26 1.81 15.45
N MET A 307 13.89 1.46 14.21
CA MET A 307 14.19 2.27 13.04
C MET A 307 13.54 3.67 13.07
N TRP A 308 12.41 3.85 13.76
CA TRP A 308 11.76 5.15 13.90
C TRP A 308 12.37 6.02 14.98
N VAL A 309 12.70 5.44 16.13
CA VAL A 309 13.14 6.17 17.31
C VAL A 309 14.66 6.41 17.28
N MET A 310 15.45 5.44 16.85
CA MET A 310 16.90 5.50 16.92
C MET A 310 17.53 6.63 16.10
N PRO A 311 17.02 7.03 14.91
CA PRO A 311 17.55 8.21 14.22
C PRO A 311 17.49 9.49 15.06
N PHE A 312 16.47 9.67 15.91
CA PHE A 312 16.39 10.82 16.81
C PHE A 312 17.34 10.69 18.00
N VAL A 313 17.53 9.48 18.53
CA VAL A 313 18.55 9.19 19.55
C VAL A 313 19.96 9.38 18.99
N TRP A 314 20.18 9.08 17.71
CA TRP A 314 21.44 9.34 17.03
C TRP A 314 21.67 10.84 16.80
N LEU A 315 20.62 11.61 16.49
CA LEU A 315 20.71 13.07 16.43
C LEU A 315 21.14 13.72 17.74
N THR A 316 20.89 13.09 18.90
CA THR A 316 21.36 13.61 20.19
C THR A 316 22.76 13.11 20.58
N THR A 317 23.26 12.05 19.94
CA THR A 317 24.57 11.45 20.23
C THR A 317 25.65 11.78 19.19
N TYR A 318 25.24 12.20 17.99
CA TYR A 318 26.12 12.60 16.90
C TYR A 318 25.86 14.03 16.46
N SER A 319 26.87 14.66 15.85
CA SER A 319 26.64 15.93 15.16
C SER A 319 25.64 15.76 14.03
N ILE A 320 24.84 16.80 13.77
CA ILE A 320 23.91 16.86 12.63
C ILE A 320 24.60 16.48 11.31
N ILE A 321 25.84 16.94 11.12
CA ILE A 321 26.65 16.64 9.93
C ILE A 321 26.89 15.13 9.80
N ASN A 322 27.23 14.45 10.91
CA ASN A 322 27.44 13.00 10.90
C ASN A 322 26.13 12.25 10.63
N VAL A 323 24.97 12.74 11.09
CA VAL A 323 23.68 12.13 10.79
C VAL A 323 23.32 12.28 9.32
N PHE A 324 23.48 13.47 8.74
CA PHE A 324 23.20 13.71 7.32
C PHE A 324 24.11 12.92 6.38
N LEU A 325 25.36 12.68 6.79
CA LEU A 325 26.30 11.84 6.06
C LEU A 325 26.15 10.35 6.38
N GLY A 326 25.15 9.93 7.16
CA GLY A 326 24.98 8.52 7.54
C GLY A 326 26.13 7.94 8.38
N LEU A 327 27.01 8.80 8.92
CA LEU A 327 28.14 8.47 9.78
C LEU A 327 27.71 8.26 11.25
N ALA A 328 26.45 8.57 11.58
CA ALA A 328 25.87 8.46 12.92
C ALA A 328 25.40 7.03 13.27
N GLN A 329 26.23 6.03 12.98
CA GLN A 329 26.01 4.65 13.40
C GLN A 329 27.24 4.15 14.20
N ARG A 330 27.24 4.27 15.54
CA ARG A 330 27.95 3.29 16.40
C ARG A 330 26.95 2.16 16.62
N VAL A 331 27.27 0.91 16.29
CA VAL A 331 28.27 0.04 16.95
C VAL A 331 28.07 -0.01 18.46
N SER A 332 26.96 -0.61 18.87
CA SER A 332 26.92 -1.58 19.98
C SER A 332 25.53 -2.24 20.00
N LEU A 333 25.36 -3.30 19.21
CA LEU A 333 24.46 -4.39 19.62
C LEU A 333 25.37 -5.42 20.29
N TYR A 334 25.50 -5.28 21.61
CA TYR A 334 25.67 -6.43 22.49
C TYR A 334 24.28 -6.85 22.94
#